data_AF-A0A933GT87-F1
#
_entry.id   AF-A0A933GT87-F1
#
_cell.length_a   1.000
_cell.length_b   1.000
_cell.length_c   1.000
_cell.angle_alpha   90.00
_cell.angle_beta   90.00
_cell.angle_gamma   90.00
#
_symmetry.space_group_name_H-M   'P 1'
#
loop_
_entity.id
_entity.type
_entity.pdbx_description
1 polymer ?
#
loop_
_entity_poly.entity_id
_entity_poly.type
_entity_poly.pdbx_seq_one_letter_code
_entity_poly.pdbx_strand_id
1 'polypeptide(L)'
;MDRRGQAVLLAYVTIATITVLGAALLNQSFTASRNSAHHRLQAETFYLAEGGLEDALRQFAQGIADFTIDANTAQYPAAGSDPIATAFTAGGTAASRIAQAEAAPRAIVAQDGITEFVKNYEVTTTAVNPSNPTISVTLHQIISRRLVYTFQHAIFYHDTDLELLPGPPMTVWGRVHGNANIYLDSNAVLTLNSDYLHAAGHLYNQRKDDGTTMPGEINIKKMGTNPPQYAAMNGLDSDVPTWKDDATNRWLGTAQTSAHGVTKLSVPVVGSIQPGGFYDTRAQVKIVNDTITDAAGTPLVVPPGTITTTTTFKNNREGKFIKMTEVDLKRLAGYFDCTGPGGVPDGILDPPETPCNPYENQLPGNGLLYATRNDAPAGQQPGIRLVNGGEVFRADGLTVVSNDPVYVKGDFNAVNKKPVAVIGDAVNLLSNSWNDANSTLNVNSRVASNTTINAAFIAGNVPTQGANYSGGLENYPRFHEHWSGKTLSITGSFVALWNSQIATGRWVYGNPQYTAPNRSWGYDASFSDGTRLPPFSPYSVQITRGAWWKE
;
A
#
# COMPACT_ATOMS: atom_id res chain seq x y z
N MET A 1 -0.34 75.73 65.87
CA MET A 1 0.25 74.49 65.32
C MET A 1 1.47 74.87 64.51
N ASP A 2 2.63 74.32 64.86
CA ASP A 2 3.92 74.64 64.24
C ASP A 2 3.99 74.08 62.80
N ARG A 3 4.29 74.93 61.81
CA ARG A 3 4.35 74.57 60.37
C ARG A 3 5.36 73.44 60.10
N ARG A 4 6.37 73.29 60.97
CA ARG A 4 7.37 72.22 60.89
C ARG A 4 6.81 70.85 61.28
N GLY A 5 5.87 70.78 62.24
CA GLY A 5 5.23 69.53 62.66
C GLY A 5 4.24 68.98 61.62
N GLN A 6 3.53 69.86 60.91
CA GLN A 6 2.62 69.47 59.83
C GLN A 6 3.36 68.91 58.61
N ALA A 7 4.53 69.48 58.27
CA ALA A 7 5.36 68.98 57.18
C ALA A 7 5.94 67.58 57.47
N VAL A 8 6.33 67.31 58.72
CA VAL A 8 6.83 65.99 59.14
C VAL A 8 5.72 64.94 59.12
N LEU A 9 4.53 65.27 59.62
CA LEU A 9 3.35 64.39 59.56
C LEU A 9 2.96 64.07 58.11
N LEU A 10 2.92 65.07 57.24
CA LEU A 10 2.65 64.87 55.81
C LEU A 10 3.72 64.01 55.15
N ALA A 11 5.00 64.21 55.48
CA ALA A 11 6.10 63.39 54.97
C ALA A 11 5.98 61.93 55.42
N TYR A 12 5.66 61.66 56.69
CA TYR A 12 5.43 60.30 57.18
C TYR A 12 4.23 59.63 56.51
N VAL A 13 3.11 60.35 56.35
CA VAL A 13 1.92 59.82 55.66
C VAL A 13 2.23 59.55 54.18
N THR A 14 3.01 60.41 53.53
CA THR A 14 3.43 60.24 52.12
C THR A 14 4.39 59.06 51.96
N ILE A 15 5.36 58.90 52.86
CA ILE A 15 6.28 57.75 52.85
C ILE A 15 5.52 56.45 53.14
N ALA A 16 4.60 56.45 54.10
CA ALA A 16 3.79 55.29 54.43
C ALA A 16 2.89 54.89 53.25
N THR A 17 2.25 55.84 52.57
CA THR A 17 1.43 55.58 51.38
C THR A 17 2.26 55.08 50.20
N ILE A 18 3.43 55.69 49.93
CA ILE A 18 4.35 55.21 48.89
C ILE A 18 4.86 53.80 49.19
N THR A 19 5.16 53.49 50.45
CA THR A 19 5.64 52.16 50.86
C THR A 19 4.54 51.10 50.70
N VAL A 20 3.31 51.41 51.10
CA VAL A 20 2.16 50.50 50.93
C VAL A 20 1.85 50.28 49.44
N LEU A 21 1.83 51.35 48.64
CA LEU A 21 1.63 51.25 47.19
C LEU A 21 2.76 50.49 46.50
N GLY A 22 4.01 50.74 46.89
CA GLY A 22 5.19 50.02 46.40
C GLY A 22 5.14 48.53 46.74
N ALA A 23 4.76 48.17 47.96
CA ALA A 23 4.57 46.78 48.37
C ALA A 23 3.44 46.09 47.60
N ALA A 24 2.32 46.78 47.35
CA ALA A 24 1.21 46.27 46.56
C ALA A 24 1.61 46.01 45.10
N LEU A 25 2.32 46.95 44.47
CA LEU A 25 2.82 46.82 43.09
C LEU A 25 3.84 45.69 42.96
N LEU A 26 4.76 45.54 43.93
CA LEU A 26 5.71 44.43 43.96
C LEU A 26 5.00 43.09 44.09
N ASN A 27 4.01 42.98 44.99
CA ASN A 27 3.24 41.75 45.16
C ASN A 27 2.45 41.40 43.89
N GLN A 28 1.84 42.39 43.23
CA GLN A 28 1.18 42.21 41.93
C GLN A 28 2.18 41.75 40.86
N SER A 29 3.37 42.35 40.79
CA SER A 29 4.43 41.95 39.85
C SER A 29 4.92 40.53 40.09
N PHE A 30 5.15 40.13 41.35
CA PHE A 30 5.56 38.76 41.68
C PHE A 30 4.46 37.74 41.41
N THR A 31 3.19 38.13 41.61
CA THR A 31 2.04 37.28 41.28
C THR A 31 1.90 37.12 39.78
N ALA A 32 1.98 38.22 39.02
CA ALA A 32 1.95 38.20 37.56
C ALA A 32 3.10 37.35 36.99
N SER A 33 4.32 37.49 37.52
CA SER A 33 5.47 36.69 37.10
C SER A 33 5.27 35.20 37.39
N ARG A 34 4.73 34.84 38.56
CA ARG A 34 4.42 33.44 38.91
C ARG A 34 3.32 32.86 38.02
N ASN A 35 2.25 33.62 37.79
CA ASN A 35 1.17 33.22 36.88
C ASN A 35 1.69 33.03 35.45
N SER A 36 2.52 33.95 34.96
CA SER A 36 3.14 33.82 33.63
C SER A 36 4.02 32.59 33.51
N ALA A 37 4.81 32.27 34.54
CA ALA A 37 5.62 31.04 34.56
C ALA A 37 4.74 29.78 34.57
N HIS A 38 3.65 29.79 35.34
CA HIS A 38 2.69 28.69 35.38
C HIS A 38 2.00 28.49 34.02
N HIS A 39 1.53 29.58 33.39
CA HIS A 39 0.94 29.52 32.05
C HIS A 39 1.92 29.01 31.00
N ARG A 40 3.21 29.38 31.10
CA ARG A 40 4.25 28.85 30.21
C ARG A 40 4.38 27.33 30.36
N LEU A 41 4.50 26.83 31.60
CA LEU A 41 4.60 25.38 31.86
C LEU A 41 3.35 24.62 31.40
N GLN A 42 2.16 25.19 31.58
CA GLN A 42 0.91 24.60 31.06
C GLN A 42 0.89 24.53 29.53
N ALA A 43 1.35 25.58 28.85
CA ALA A 43 1.45 25.60 27.39
C ALA A 43 2.47 24.57 26.90
N GLU A 44 3.64 24.46 27.55
CA GLU A 44 4.62 23.42 27.27
C GLU A 44 4.01 22.02 27.42
N THR A 45 3.33 21.73 28.53
CA THR A 45 2.67 20.43 28.75
C THR A 45 1.54 20.15 27.76
N PHE A 46 0.81 21.18 27.33
CA PHE A 46 -0.19 21.06 26.28
C PHE A 46 0.44 20.59 24.96
N TYR A 47 1.55 21.19 24.53
CA TYR A 47 2.25 20.76 23.32
C TYR A 47 2.86 19.35 23.45
N LEU A 48 3.29 18.94 24.65
CA LEU A 48 3.70 17.55 24.91
C LEU A 48 2.50 16.59 24.74
N ALA A 49 1.32 16.96 25.23
CA ALA A 49 0.11 16.16 25.06
C ALA A 49 -0.30 16.08 23.58
N GLU A 50 -0.24 17.18 22.83
CA GLU A 50 -0.49 17.17 21.38
C GLU A 50 0.51 16.26 20.66
N GLY A 51 1.81 16.37 20.95
CA GLY A 51 2.82 15.50 20.35
C GLY A 51 2.59 14.01 20.65
N GLY A 52 2.15 13.67 21.87
CA GLY A 52 1.83 12.30 22.26
C GLY A 52 0.54 11.78 21.62
N LEU A 53 -0.41 12.68 21.36
CA LEU A 53 -1.62 12.39 20.60
C LEU A 53 -1.25 12.07 19.15
N GLU A 54 -0.45 12.91 18.49
CA GLU A 54 0.00 12.69 17.11
C GLU A 54 0.75 11.36 16.95
N ASP A 55 1.67 11.08 17.86
CA ASP A 55 2.45 9.85 17.85
C ASP A 55 1.55 8.62 18.03
N ALA A 56 0.61 8.66 18.97
CA ALA A 56 -0.36 7.59 19.19
C ALA A 56 -1.25 7.36 17.96
N LEU A 57 -1.74 8.42 17.31
CA LEU A 57 -2.54 8.32 16.08
C LEU A 57 -1.76 7.67 14.95
N ARG A 58 -0.49 8.06 14.76
CA ARG A 58 0.40 7.47 13.76
C ARG A 58 0.65 5.99 14.04
N GLN A 59 1.00 5.64 15.28
CA GLN A 59 1.23 4.25 15.67
C GLN A 59 -0.03 3.39 15.50
N PHE A 60 -1.20 3.91 15.82
CA PHE A 60 -2.48 3.22 15.65
C PHE A 60 -2.83 3.00 14.18
N ALA A 61 -2.71 4.04 13.35
CA ALA A 61 -2.97 3.94 11.91
C ALA A 61 -2.04 2.93 11.23
N GLN A 62 -0.73 3.02 11.54
CA GLN A 62 0.27 2.13 10.99
C GLN A 62 0.09 0.70 11.49
N GLY A 63 -0.16 0.50 12.79
CA GLY A 63 -0.35 -0.83 13.35
C GLY A 63 -1.59 -1.55 12.80
N ILE A 64 -2.68 -0.81 12.51
CA ILE A 64 -3.85 -1.36 11.81
C ILE A 64 -3.51 -1.72 10.37
N ALA A 65 -2.78 -0.85 9.66
CA ALA A 65 -2.38 -1.08 8.28
C ALA A 65 -1.45 -2.30 8.15
N ASP A 66 -0.56 -2.51 9.12
CA ASP A 66 0.37 -3.64 9.20
C ASP A 66 -0.24 -4.92 9.77
N PHE A 67 -1.55 -4.92 10.06
CA PHE A 67 -2.29 -6.03 10.66
C PHE A 67 -1.77 -6.47 12.05
N THR A 68 -1.03 -5.60 12.74
CA THR A 68 -0.55 -5.84 14.11
C THR A 68 -1.59 -5.42 15.16
N ILE A 69 -2.50 -4.52 14.77
CA ILE A 69 -3.65 -4.08 15.56
C ILE A 69 -4.92 -4.50 14.82
N ASP A 70 -5.84 -5.16 15.52
CA ASP A 70 -7.17 -5.42 14.98
C ASP A 70 -7.84 -4.09 14.65
N ALA A 71 -8.21 -3.91 13.39
CA ALA A 71 -8.79 -2.70 12.88
C ALA A 71 -10.07 -2.28 13.63
N ASN A 72 -10.79 -3.25 14.22
CA ASN A 72 -12.02 -3.07 14.97
C ASN A 72 -11.83 -3.24 16.49
N THR A 73 -10.59 -3.25 17.00
CA THR A 73 -10.29 -3.39 18.43
C THR A 73 -11.17 -2.47 19.29
N ALA A 74 -11.56 -2.94 20.48
CA ALA A 74 -12.31 -2.13 21.43
C ALA A 74 -11.42 -1.11 22.15
N GLN A 75 -10.14 -1.44 22.34
CA GLN A 75 -9.16 -0.58 23.02
C GLN A 75 -7.74 -0.87 22.51
N TYR A 76 -6.90 0.16 22.43
CA TYR A 76 -5.48 0.05 22.16
C TYR A 76 -4.66 1.02 23.03
N PRO A 77 -3.58 0.58 23.69
CA PRO A 77 -3.17 -0.82 23.87
C PRO A 77 -4.25 -1.63 24.61
N ALA A 78 -4.14 -2.96 24.58
CA ALA A 78 -5.12 -3.86 25.18
C ALA A 78 -5.34 -3.56 26.68
N ALA A 79 -6.50 -3.94 27.21
CA ALA A 79 -6.81 -3.74 28.62
C ALA A 79 -5.74 -4.38 29.51
N GLY A 80 -5.24 -3.62 30.50
CA GLY A 80 -4.16 -4.05 31.39
C GLY A 80 -2.73 -3.84 30.83
N SER A 81 -2.59 -3.45 29.56
CA SER A 81 -1.29 -3.05 29.00
C SER A 81 -0.94 -1.59 29.34
N ASP A 82 0.35 -1.30 29.41
CA ASP A 82 0.87 0.05 29.52
C ASP A 82 0.35 0.94 28.37
N PRO A 83 0.12 2.24 28.62
CA PRO A 83 -0.29 3.18 27.57
C PRO A 83 0.82 3.34 26.53
N ILE A 84 0.46 3.89 25.36
CA ILE A 84 1.46 4.30 24.37
C ILE A 84 2.25 5.45 24.99
N ALA A 85 3.53 5.20 25.27
CA ALA A 85 4.42 6.18 25.87
C ALA A 85 5.20 6.91 24.77
N THR A 86 5.01 8.22 24.68
CA THR A 86 5.79 9.11 23.81
C THR A 86 6.77 9.88 24.66
N ALA A 87 8.07 9.71 24.39
CA ALA A 87 9.15 10.44 25.06
C ALA A 87 9.70 11.54 24.14
N PHE A 88 9.92 12.73 24.69
CA PHE A 88 10.40 13.89 23.94
C PHE A 88 11.87 14.17 24.22
N THR A 89 12.62 14.60 23.20
CA THR A 89 14.07 14.87 23.30
C THR A 89 14.41 15.93 24.33
N ALA A 90 13.53 16.92 24.53
CA ALA A 90 13.69 17.98 25.53
C ALA A 90 13.30 17.54 26.97
N GLY A 91 12.93 16.27 27.15
CA GLY A 91 12.36 15.73 28.38
C GLY A 91 10.83 15.79 28.40
N GLY A 92 10.23 14.99 29.30
CA GLY A 92 8.79 14.87 29.44
C GLY A 92 8.23 13.66 28.70
N THR A 93 7.05 13.20 29.13
CA THR A 93 6.36 12.06 28.54
C THR A 93 4.89 12.36 28.37
N ALA A 94 4.32 11.76 27.33
CA ALA A 94 2.88 11.68 27.13
C ALA A 94 2.46 10.20 27.09
N ALA A 95 1.32 9.91 27.71
CA ALA A 95 0.74 8.58 27.77
C ALA A 95 -0.62 8.60 27.08
N SER A 96 -0.76 7.82 26.01
CA SER A 96 -1.97 7.79 25.18
C SER A 96 -2.69 6.44 25.28
N ARG A 97 -4.02 6.50 25.29
CA ARG A 97 -4.92 5.34 25.14
C ARG A 97 -5.98 5.64 24.10
N ILE A 98 -6.41 4.61 23.39
CA ILE A 98 -7.39 4.69 22.32
C ILE A 98 -8.53 3.72 22.68
N ALA A 99 -9.76 4.21 22.73
CA ALA A 99 -10.94 3.40 23.02
C ALA A 99 -11.98 3.59 21.91
N GLN A 100 -12.76 2.55 21.62
CA GLN A 100 -13.83 2.66 20.63
C GLN A 100 -14.87 3.69 21.08
N ALA A 101 -15.25 4.59 20.18
CA ALA A 101 -16.33 5.56 20.40
C ALA A 101 -17.66 5.07 19.79
N GLU A 102 -17.63 3.94 19.07
CA GLU A 102 -18.81 3.23 18.58
C GLU A 102 -18.58 1.72 18.56
N ALA A 103 -19.65 0.93 18.64
CA ALA A 103 -19.55 -0.52 18.77
C ALA A 103 -19.07 -1.22 17.48
N ALA A 104 -19.55 -0.76 16.32
CA ALA A 104 -19.33 -1.42 15.03
C ALA A 104 -18.93 -0.42 13.94
N PRO A 105 -18.12 -0.84 12.95
CA PRO A 105 -17.82 -0.01 11.78
C PRO A 105 -19.06 0.19 10.90
N ARG A 106 -19.08 1.30 10.16
CA ARG A 106 -20.08 1.62 9.13
C ARG A 106 -19.43 1.65 7.74
N ALA A 107 -20.12 1.15 6.72
CA ALA A 107 -19.70 1.31 5.33
C ALA A 107 -20.28 2.61 4.76
N ILE A 108 -19.46 3.45 4.14
CA ILE A 108 -19.85 4.69 3.48
C ILE A 108 -19.32 4.64 2.05
N VAL A 109 -20.17 4.94 1.07
CA VAL A 109 -19.72 5.14 -0.32
C VAL A 109 -19.40 6.61 -0.49
N ALA A 110 -18.13 6.94 -0.70
CA ALA A 110 -17.66 8.29 -0.96
C ALA A 110 -18.11 8.77 -2.35
N GLN A 111 -18.01 10.08 -2.61
CA GLN A 111 -18.47 10.71 -3.85
C GLN A 111 -17.75 10.19 -5.10
N ASP A 112 -16.53 9.69 -4.93
CA ASP A 112 -15.71 9.02 -5.95
C ASP A 112 -16.06 7.52 -6.14
N GLY A 113 -17.10 7.05 -5.46
CA GLY A 113 -17.58 5.67 -5.48
C GLY A 113 -16.72 4.68 -4.69
N ILE A 114 -15.75 5.14 -3.89
CA ILE A 114 -14.98 4.27 -3.00
C ILE A 114 -15.85 3.86 -1.82
N THR A 115 -15.86 2.57 -1.48
CA THR A 115 -16.44 2.09 -0.23
C THR A 115 -15.40 2.21 0.89
N GLU A 116 -15.68 3.08 1.86
CA GLU A 116 -14.90 3.28 3.07
C GLU A 116 -15.55 2.57 4.27
N PHE A 117 -14.76 1.86 5.06
CA PHE A 117 -15.23 1.31 6.35
C PHE A 117 -14.74 2.21 7.47
N VAL A 118 -15.67 2.91 8.11
CA VAL A 118 -15.37 3.93 9.10
C VAL A 118 -15.71 3.42 10.49
N LYS A 119 -14.76 3.55 11.44
CA LYS A 119 -15.01 3.34 12.87
C LYS A 119 -14.44 4.51 13.68
N ASN A 120 -15.22 5.04 14.61
CA ASN A 120 -14.84 6.15 15.47
C ASN A 120 -14.17 5.65 16.74
N TYR A 121 -13.12 6.36 17.16
CA TYR A 121 -12.37 6.11 18.38
C TYR A 121 -12.17 7.41 19.15
N GLU A 122 -12.09 7.31 20.46
CA GLU A 122 -11.60 8.38 21.34
C GLU A 122 -10.16 8.08 21.69
N VAL A 123 -9.30 9.09 21.52
CA VAL A 123 -7.92 9.06 22.01
C VAL A 123 -7.81 9.99 23.20
N THR A 124 -7.33 9.45 24.31
CA THR A 124 -7.04 10.19 25.54
C THR A 124 -5.54 10.21 25.75
N THR A 125 -4.95 11.40 25.80
CA THR A 125 -3.51 11.60 25.98
C THR A 125 -3.24 12.48 27.18
N THR A 126 -2.49 11.97 28.15
CA THR A 126 -2.06 12.73 29.33
C THR A 126 -0.57 12.98 29.27
N ALA A 127 -0.16 14.25 29.32
CA ALA A 127 1.24 14.63 29.47
C ALA A 127 1.51 15.25 30.85
N VAL A 128 2.73 15.03 31.34
CA VAL A 128 3.21 15.59 32.62
C VAL A 128 4.41 16.48 32.35
N ASN A 129 4.43 17.68 32.95
CA ASN A 129 5.55 18.61 32.75
C ASN A 129 6.85 18.01 33.33
N PRO A 130 7.96 17.98 32.57
CA PRO A 130 9.22 17.41 33.05
C PRO A 130 9.85 18.17 34.21
N SER A 131 9.63 19.49 34.29
CA SER A 131 10.20 20.35 35.33
C SER A 131 9.30 20.49 36.55
N ASN A 132 8.00 20.19 36.41
CA ASN A 132 7.04 20.24 37.50
C ASN A 132 5.96 19.16 37.35
N PRO A 133 6.12 17.98 37.99
CA PRO A 133 5.19 16.86 37.87
C PRO A 133 3.76 17.14 38.34
N THR A 134 3.52 18.25 39.05
CA THR A 134 2.16 18.66 39.46
C THR A 134 1.35 19.29 38.33
N ILE A 135 2.00 19.67 37.22
CA ILE A 135 1.35 20.21 36.04
C ILE A 135 1.17 19.08 35.02
N SER A 136 -0.08 18.63 34.85
CA SER A 136 -0.50 17.69 33.83
C SER A 136 -1.56 18.31 32.91
N VAL A 137 -1.61 17.84 31.66
CA VAL A 137 -2.67 18.18 30.71
C VAL A 137 -3.19 16.89 30.10
N THR A 138 -4.50 16.73 30.07
CA THR A 138 -5.18 15.63 29.39
C THR A 138 -5.96 16.16 28.19
N LEU A 139 -5.70 15.57 27.03
CA LEU A 139 -6.38 15.86 25.78
C LEU A 139 -7.24 14.68 25.38
N HIS A 140 -8.39 14.99 24.80
CA HIS A 140 -9.29 14.03 24.19
C HIS A 140 -9.51 14.41 22.72
N GLN A 141 -9.46 13.41 21.84
CA GLN A 141 -9.69 13.57 20.42
C GLN A 141 -10.55 12.42 19.91
N ILE A 142 -11.75 12.74 19.41
CA ILE A 142 -12.50 11.81 18.58
C ILE A 142 -11.83 11.75 17.21
N ILE A 143 -11.56 10.55 16.74
CA ILE A 143 -11.09 10.28 15.39
C ILE A 143 -12.07 9.37 14.65
N SER A 144 -12.06 9.46 13.34
CA SER A 144 -12.63 8.43 12.47
C SER A 144 -11.50 7.71 11.75
N ARG A 145 -11.37 6.42 12.04
CA ARG A 145 -10.52 5.48 11.29
C ARG A 145 -11.29 5.03 10.06
N ARG A 146 -10.76 5.32 8.88
CA ARG A 146 -11.31 4.93 7.57
C ARG A 146 -10.43 3.85 6.95
N LEU A 147 -11.03 2.72 6.57
CA LEU A 147 -10.38 1.71 5.75
C LEU A 147 -10.85 1.80 4.31
N VAL A 148 -9.90 1.73 3.39
CA VAL A 148 -10.17 1.61 1.96
C VAL A 148 -9.35 0.44 1.42
N TYR A 149 -10.01 -0.59 0.89
CA TYR A 149 -9.29 -1.69 0.25
C TYR A 149 -8.44 -1.18 -0.92
N THR A 150 -7.17 -1.59 -0.99
CA THR A 150 -6.22 -1.07 -1.98
C THR A 150 -6.66 -1.41 -3.40
N PHE A 151 -7.25 -2.59 -3.62
CA PHE A 151 -7.81 -3.01 -4.91
C PHE A 151 -9.08 -2.28 -5.34
N GLN A 152 -9.63 -1.35 -4.54
CA GLN A 152 -10.60 -0.37 -5.06
C GLN A 152 -9.96 0.67 -6.00
N HIS A 153 -8.63 0.67 -6.07
CA HIS A 153 -7.83 1.43 -7.03
C HIS A 153 -7.36 0.53 -8.17
N ALA A 154 -7.34 1.08 -9.38
CA ALA A 154 -6.66 0.45 -10.49
C ALA A 154 -5.15 0.49 -10.32
N ILE A 155 -4.64 1.62 -9.82
CA ILE A 155 -3.22 1.84 -9.55
C ILE A 155 -3.09 2.49 -8.18
N PHE A 156 -2.26 1.91 -7.32
CA PHE A 156 -1.94 2.46 -6.00
C PHE A 156 -0.45 2.35 -5.71
N TYR A 157 0.24 3.46 -5.43
CA TYR A 157 1.67 3.48 -5.12
C TYR A 157 1.92 4.08 -3.72
N HIS A 158 2.68 3.38 -2.88
CA HIS A 158 2.98 3.79 -1.50
C HIS A 158 4.40 4.36 -1.32
N ASP A 159 5.41 3.49 -1.39
CA ASP A 159 6.81 3.77 -1.03
C ASP A 159 7.58 4.55 -2.09
N THR A 160 7.07 4.58 -3.33
CA THR A 160 7.76 5.17 -4.48
C THR A 160 6.83 6.09 -5.25
N ASP A 161 7.42 7.03 -5.99
CA ASP A 161 6.68 7.83 -6.96
C ASP A 161 6.10 6.91 -8.05
N LEU A 162 4.89 7.24 -8.49
CA LEU A 162 4.27 6.60 -9.63
C LEU A 162 4.80 7.25 -10.91
N GLU A 163 5.34 6.45 -11.82
CA GLU A 163 5.77 6.90 -13.16
C GLU A 163 4.95 6.15 -14.21
N LEU A 164 4.22 6.86 -15.08
CA LEU A 164 3.56 6.30 -16.26
C LEU A 164 4.14 7.01 -17.48
N LEU A 165 5.04 6.33 -18.19
CA LEU A 165 5.76 6.89 -19.35
C LEU A 165 5.68 5.95 -20.57
N PRO A 166 4.48 5.49 -20.98
CA PRO A 166 4.35 4.47 -22.01
C PRO A 166 4.87 4.95 -23.37
N GLY A 167 5.60 4.05 -24.04
CA GLY A 167 6.02 4.25 -25.43
C GLY A 167 4.83 4.21 -26.41
N PRO A 168 4.12 3.06 -26.54
CA PRO A 168 2.89 2.95 -27.32
C PRO A 168 1.68 3.62 -26.63
N PRO A 169 0.56 3.86 -27.35
CA PRO A 169 -0.67 4.35 -26.75
C PRO A 169 -1.15 3.45 -25.60
N MET A 170 -1.62 4.07 -24.53
CA MET A 170 -2.12 3.38 -23.33
C MET A 170 -3.35 4.09 -22.79
N THR A 171 -4.36 3.32 -22.39
CA THR A 171 -5.51 3.83 -21.63
C THR A 171 -5.53 3.17 -20.26
N VAL A 172 -5.61 3.97 -19.21
CA VAL A 172 -5.81 3.51 -17.83
C VAL A 172 -7.26 3.73 -17.45
N TRP A 173 -7.91 2.66 -16.97
CA TRP A 173 -9.27 2.71 -16.45
C TRP A 173 -9.24 2.58 -14.94
N GLY A 174 -10.13 3.29 -14.24
CA GLY A 174 -10.28 3.19 -12.78
C GLY A 174 -9.32 4.08 -12.00
N ARG A 175 -9.46 4.06 -10.66
CA ARG A 175 -8.86 5.06 -9.76
C ARG A 175 -7.35 4.94 -9.68
N VAL A 176 -6.65 6.08 -9.67
CA VAL A 176 -5.19 6.17 -9.58
C VAL A 176 -4.81 6.97 -8.34
N HIS A 177 -4.05 6.34 -7.44
CA HIS A 177 -3.57 6.96 -6.21
C HIS A 177 -2.06 6.80 -6.05
N GLY A 178 -1.38 7.86 -5.66
CA GLY A 178 0.02 7.83 -5.23
C GLY A 178 0.18 8.52 -3.88
N ASN A 179 0.77 7.83 -2.90
CA ASN A 179 1.17 8.46 -1.64
C ASN A 179 2.38 9.39 -1.80
N ALA A 180 3.08 9.33 -2.93
CA ALA A 180 4.19 10.21 -3.25
C ALA A 180 3.82 11.07 -4.47
N ASN A 181 4.80 11.41 -5.29
CA ASN A 181 4.54 12.14 -6.53
C ASN A 181 4.06 11.19 -7.63
N ILE A 182 3.35 11.74 -8.61
CA ILE A 182 2.96 11.05 -9.84
C ILE A 182 3.59 11.79 -11.01
N TYR A 183 4.32 11.07 -11.86
CA TYR A 183 4.93 11.56 -13.10
C TYR A 183 4.21 10.91 -14.28
N LEU A 184 3.66 11.75 -15.15
CA LEU A 184 2.93 11.34 -16.34
C LEU A 184 3.60 11.94 -17.57
N ASP A 185 3.85 11.11 -18.57
CA ASP A 185 4.28 11.54 -19.90
C ASP A 185 4.09 10.40 -20.90
N SER A 186 4.32 10.60 -22.20
CA SER A 186 4.20 9.54 -23.20
C SER A 186 4.94 9.87 -24.49
N ASN A 187 5.39 8.84 -25.23
CA ASN A 187 5.84 9.04 -26.62
C ASN A 187 4.67 9.10 -27.62
N ALA A 188 3.46 8.70 -27.22
CA ALA A 188 2.28 8.67 -28.06
C ALA A 188 1.09 9.32 -27.34
N VAL A 189 0.14 8.53 -26.84
CA VAL A 189 -1.01 9.04 -26.08
C VAL A 189 -1.21 8.20 -24.83
N LEU A 190 -1.22 8.85 -23.66
CA LEU A 190 -1.69 8.28 -22.41
C LEU A 190 -3.06 8.86 -22.08
N THR A 191 -4.09 8.03 -22.01
CA THR A 191 -5.43 8.43 -21.58
C THR A 191 -5.71 7.90 -20.18
N LEU A 192 -5.90 8.80 -19.21
CA LEU A 192 -6.37 8.47 -17.88
C LEU A 192 -7.89 8.60 -17.82
N ASN A 193 -8.56 7.48 -18.06
CA ASN A 193 -10.01 7.39 -17.99
C ASN A 193 -10.48 7.04 -16.57
N SER A 194 -10.37 8.03 -15.69
CA SER A 194 -10.68 7.94 -14.27
C SER A 194 -11.35 9.22 -13.80
N ASP A 195 -12.28 9.13 -12.86
CA ASP A 195 -12.77 10.30 -12.10
C ASP A 195 -11.90 10.58 -10.87
N TYR A 196 -10.82 9.80 -10.66
CA TYR A 196 -9.93 9.87 -9.50
C TYR A 196 -8.46 9.70 -9.92
N LEU A 197 -7.69 10.78 -9.88
CA LEU A 197 -6.24 10.84 -10.07
C LEU A 197 -5.61 11.67 -8.94
N HIS A 198 -5.22 11.02 -7.86
CA HIS A 198 -4.81 11.71 -6.63
C HIS A 198 -3.36 11.41 -6.25
N ALA A 199 -2.58 12.46 -5.98
CA ALA A 199 -1.22 12.37 -5.45
C ALA A 199 -1.16 13.02 -4.06
N ALA A 200 -0.68 12.32 -3.04
CA ALA A 200 -0.39 12.96 -1.75
C ALA A 200 0.89 13.82 -1.81
N GLY A 201 1.67 13.71 -2.88
CA GLY A 201 2.73 14.66 -3.25
C GLY A 201 2.28 15.61 -4.36
N HIS A 202 3.08 15.64 -5.43
CA HIS A 202 2.91 16.45 -6.63
C HIS A 202 2.46 15.62 -7.84
N LEU A 203 1.88 16.28 -8.83
CA LEU A 203 1.60 15.72 -10.16
C LEU A 203 2.47 16.45 -11.19
N TYR A 204 3.24 15.69 -11.95
CA TYR A 204 4.23 16.18 -12.92
C TYR A 204 3.92 15.73 -14.34
N ASN A 205 4.11 16.62 -15.31
CA ASN A 205 4.05 16.32 -16.74
C ASN A 205 5.47 16.31 -17.34
N GLN A 206 6.28 15.35 -16.90
CA GLN A 206 7.68 15.18 -17.29
C GLN A 206 8.20 13.82 -16.81
N ARG A 207 9.37 13.43 -17.30
CA ARG A 207 10.16 12.31 -16.80
C ARG A 207 10.81 12.65 -15.45
N LYS A 208 10.85 11.68 -14.54
CA LYS A 208 11.51 11.84 -13.23
C LYS A 208 13.04 11.74 -13.30
N ASP A 209 13.56 10.90 -14.18
CA ASP A 209 14.99 10.56 -14.26
C ASP A 209 15.86 11.68 -14.84
N ASP A 210 15.30 12.54 -15.69
CA ASP A 210 16.02 13.63 -16.35
C ASP A 210 15.25 14.97 -16.44
N GLY A 211 13.98 15.03 -16.00
CA GLY A 211 13.16 16.24 -16.06
C GLY A 211 12.72 16.64 -17.46
N THR A 212 12.91 15.78 -18.47
CA THR A 212 12.52 16.10 -19.85
C THR A 212 11.05 15.76 -20.10
N THR A 213 10.44 16.44 -21.07
CA THR A 213 9.10 16.10 -21.57
C THR A 213 9.19 15.20 -22.80
N MET A 214 8.25 14.28 -22.95
CA MET A 214 8.14 13.39 -24.10
C MET A 214 7.20 14.02 -25.17
N PRO A 215 7.28 13.61 -26.44
CA PRO A 215 6.57 14.29 -27.53
C PRO A 215 5.06 13.99 -27.61
N GLY A 216 4.54 13.09 -26.76
CA GLY A 216 3.15 12.66 -26.77
C GLY A 216 2.20 13.56 -25.99
N GLU A 217 0.97 13.08 -25.81
CA GLU A 217 -0.10 13.79 -25.11
C GLU A 217 -0.67 12.98 -23.94
N ILE A 218 -0.92 13.66 -22.82
CA ILE A 218 -1.58 13.09 -21.64
C ILE A 218 -2.99 13.65 -21.52
N ASN A 219 -3.98 12.79 -21.70
CA ASN A 219 -5.40 13.11 -21.68
C ASN A 219 -6.04 12.61 -20.38
N ILE A 220 -6.51 13.52 -19.53
CA ILE A 220 -7.17 13.18 -18.27
C ILE A 220 -8.67 13.44 -18.41
N LYS A 221 -9.48 12.48 -17.96
CA LYS A 221 -10.94 12.57 -18.00
C LYS A 221 -11.42 13.71 -17.07
N LYS A 222 -12.42 14.46 -17.53
CA LYS A 222 -13.17 15.42 -16.72
C LYS A 222 -14.18 14.69 -15.85
N MET A 223 -14.15 14.96 -14.54
CA MET A 223 -14.97 14.27 -13.55
C MET A 223 -16.46 14.30 -13.95
N GLY A 224 -17.13 13.15 -13.84
CA GLY A 224 -18.59 13.04 -14.00
C GLY A 224 -19.12 13.18 -15.43
N THR A 225 -18.25 13.26 -16.44
CA THR A 225 -18.68 13.38 -17.85
C THR A 225 -19.09 12.03 -18.45
N ASN A 226 -20.26 12.00 -19.11
CA ASN A 226 -20.78 10.85 -19.86
C ASN A 226 -21.50 11.33 -21.14
N PRO A 227 -21.02 11.01 -22.36
CA PRO A 227 -19.81 10.23 -22.65
C PRO A 227 -18.54 10.89 -22.08
N PRO A 228 -17.46 10.12 -21.83
CA PRO A 228 -16.23 10.66 -21.28
C PRO A 228 -15.68 11.82 -22.12
N GLN A 229 -15.38 12.93 -21.45
CA GLN A 229 -14.67 14.07 -22.04
C GLN A 229 -13.28 14.17 -21.41
N TYR A 230 -12.29 14.55 -22.22
CA TYR A 230 -10.90 14.64 -21.78
C TYR A 230 -10.36 16.06 -21.94
N ALA A 231 -9.34 16.39 -21.16
CA ALA A 231 -8.51 17.56 -21.37
C ALA A 231 -7.03 17.19 -21.21
N ALA A 232 -6.20 17.74 -22.11
CA ALA A 232 -4.78 17.51 -22.10
C ALA A 232 -4.08 18.18 -20.89
N MET A 233 -3.03 17.54 -20.37
CA MET A 233 -2.12 18.19 -19.41
C MET A 233 -1.46 19.42 -20.02
N ASN A 234 -0.96 19.33 -21.25
CA ASN A 234 -0.36 20.44 -21.99
C ASN A 234 0.60 21.29 -21.14
N GLY A 235 1.49 20.62 -20.40
CA GLY A 235 2.47 21.26 -19.51
C GLY A 235 1.93 21.80 -18.19
N LEU A 236 0.62 21.66 -17.89
CA LEU A 236 0.10 22.01 -16.56
C LEU A 236 0.46 20.90 -15.57
N ASP A 237 1.28 21.26 -14.59
CA ASP A 237 1.68 20.44 -13.46
C ASP A 237 1.51 21.18 -12.14
N SER A 238 1.81 20.49 -11.03
CA SER A 238 1.56 21.00 -9.69
C SER A 238 2.60 21.96 -9.13
N ASP A 239 3.63 22.33 -9.89
CA ASP A 239 4.64 23.30 -9.46
C ASP A 239 4.19 24.75 -9.69
N VAL A 240 3.13 24.96 -10.49
CA VAL A 240 2.60 26.30 -10.72
C VAL A 240 1.75 26.78 -9.51
N PRO A 241 1.86 28.06 -9.09
CA PRO A 241 1.08 28.58 -7.96
C PRO A 241 -0.44 28.49 -8.13
N THR A 242 -0.92 28.47 -9.36
CA THR A 242 -2.35 28.40 -9.72
C THR A 242 -2.87 26.96 -9.85
N TRP A 243 -2.03 25.95 -9.57
CA TRP A 243 -2.32 24.54 -9.80
C TRP A 243 -3.69 24.10 -9.28
N LYS A 244 -4.03 24.49 -8.04
CA LYS A 244 -5.29 24.09 -7.40
C LYS A 244 -6.52 24.49 -8.22
N ASP A 245 -6.56 25.75 -8.64
CA ASP A 245 -7.69 26.29 -9.39
C ASP A 245 -7.65 25.81 -10.84
N ASP A 246 -6.48 25.80 -11.47
CA ASP A 246 -6.30 25.36 -12.86
C ASP A 246 -6.66 23.89 -13.06
N ALA A 247 -6.23 23.01 -12.15
CA ALA A 247 -6.55 21.58 -12.20
C ALA A 247 -8.04 21.32 -11.94
N THR A 248 -8.61 21.99 -10.93
CA THR A 248 -10.05 21.91 -10.61
C THR A 248 -10.90 22.33 -11.80
N ASN A 249 -10.56 23.45 -12.45
CA ASN A 249 -11.31 23.95 -13.60
C ASN A 249 -11.12 23.09 -14.86
N ARG A 250 -9.90 22.60 -15.11
CA ARG A 250 -9.59 21.84 -16.32
C ARG A 250 -10.19 20.44 -16.31
N TRP A 251 -10.15 19.76 -15.17
CA TRP A 251 -10.56 18.36 -15.02
C TRP A 251 -11.76 18.16 -14.09
N LEU A 252 -12.41 19.23 -13.65
CA LEU A 252 -13.60 19.21 -12.79
C LEU A 252 -13.39 18.44 -11.47
N GLY A 253 -12.16 18.44 -10.97
CA GLY A 253 -11.78 17.78 -9.72
C GLY A 253 -11.18 16.37 -9.86
N THR A 254 -11.00 15.83 -11.07
CA THR A 254 -10.34 14.51 -11.26
C THR A 254 -8.90 14.48 -10.75
N ALA A 255 -8.11 15.50 -11.09
CA ALA A 255 -6.69 15.56 -10.75
C ALA A 255 -6.50 16.39 -9.48
N GLN A 256 -6.08 15.73 -8.40
CA GLN A 256 -5.88 16.35 -7.09
C GLN A 256 -4.50 16.02 -6.53
N THR A 257 -3.95 16.94 -5.76
CA THR A 257 -2.65 16.78 -5.09
C THR A 257 -2.73 17.15 -3.61
N SER A 258 -1.60 17.16 -2.90
CA SER A 258 -1.51 17.75 -1.56
C SER A 258 -2.09 19.18 -1.45
N ALA A 259 -2.01 19.99 -2.52
CA ALA A 259 -2.61 21.32 -2.59
C ALA A 259 -4.16 21.31 -2.47
N HIS A 260 -4.78 20.16 -2.78
CA HIS A 260 -6.21 19.90 -2.64
C HIS A 260 -6.55 19.20 -1.32
N GLY A 261 -5.55 18.87 -0.49
CA GLY A 261 -5.73 18.15 0.77
C GLY A 261 -5.61 16.63 0.67
N VAL A 262 -5.11 16.09 -0.44
CA VAL A 262 -4.81 14.65 -0.54
C VAL A 262 -3.69 14.30 0.44
N THR A 263 -3.94 13.33 1.32
CA THR A 263 -2.98 12.87 2.32
C THR A 263 -2.46 11.47 2.01
N LYS A 264 -1.26 11.16 2.49
CA LYS A 264 -0.74 9.79 2.46
C LYS A 264 -1.66 8.85 3.24
N LEU A 265 -1.90 7.67 2.68
CA LEU A 265 -2.66 6.61 3.32
C LEU A 265 -1.70 5.57 3.94
N SER A 266 -1.89 5.18 5.20
CA SER A 266 -1.08 4.11 5.80
C SER A 266 -1.45 2.77 5.17
N VAL A 267 -0.47 1.94 4.80
CA VAL A 267 -0.68 0.64 4.15
C VAL A 267 0.25 -0.42 4.75
N PRO A 268 0.02 -1.71 4.50
CA PRO A 268 0.89 -2.77 5.02
C PRO A 268 2.34 -2.64 4.53
N VAL A 269 3.29 -2.84 5.44
CA VAL A 269 4.72 -2.96 5.12
C VAL A 269 5.07 -4.32 4.49
N VAL A 270 6.24 -4.39 3.86
CA VAL A 270 6.81 -5.63 3.30
C VAL A 270 6.94 -6.75 4.33
N GLY A 271 7.07 -6.42 5.62
CA GLY A 271 7.07 -7.40 6.72
C GLY A 271 5.80 -8.27 6.77
N SER A 272 4.67 -7.79 6.23
CA SER A 272 3.42 -8.55 6.18
C SER A 272 3.51 -9.83 5.33
N ILE A 273 4.38 -9.84 4.31
CA ILE A 273 4.57 -10.97 3.37
C ILE A 273 5.78 -11.84 3.73
N GLN A 274 6.58 -11.51 4.75
CA GLN A 274 7.74 -12.29 5.16
C GLN A 274 7.33 -13.59 5.88
N PRO A 275 8.21 -14.61 5.96
CA PRO A 275 7.99 -15.75 6.85
C PRO A 275 7.74 -15.30 8.29
N GLY A 276 6.70 -15.82 8.92
CA GLY A 276 6.21 -15.37 10.23
C GLY A 276 5.34 -14.11 10.20
N GLY A 277 5.15 -13.48 9.04
CA GLY A 277 4.29 -12.31 8.84
C GLY A 277 2.80 -12.63 8.80
N PHE A 278 1.98 -11.61 8.52
CA PHE A 278 0.52 -11.73 8.50
C PHE A 278 0.00 -12.81 7.54
N TYR A 279 0.49 -12.82 6.30
CA TYR A 279 -0.02 -13.76 5.31
C TYR A 279 0.45 -15.20 5.58
N ASP A 280 1.71 -15.41 5.97
CA ASP A 280 2.22 -16.73 6.33
C ASP A 280 1.45 -17.30 7.54
N THR A 281 1.28 -16.53 8.61
CA THR A 281 0.63 -17.01 9.84
C THR A 281 -0.86 -17.32 9.67
N ARG A 282 -1.52 -16.82 8.62
CA ARG A 282 -2.94 -17.06 8.32
C ARG A 282 -3.19 -18.00 7.15
N ALA A 283 -2.15 -18.40 6.42
CA ALA A 283 -2.29 -19.32 5.30
C ALA A 283 -2.73 -20.71 5.77
N GLN A 284 -3.71 -21.28 5.08
CA GLN A 284 -4.15 -22.65 5.31
C GLN A 284 -3.35 -23.68 4.53
N VAL A 285 -2.72 -23.25 3.45
CA VAL A 285 -1.83 -24.06 2.63
C VAL A 285 -0.52 -23.31 2.51
N LYS A 286 0.58 -23.99 2.82
CA LYS A 286 1.93 -23.44 2.79
C LYS A 286 2.82 -24.28 1.90
N ILE A 287 3.62 -23.62 1.08
CA ILE A 287 4.66 -24.25 0.26
C ILE A 287 6.00 -23.67 0.72
N VAL A 288 6.88 -24.52 1.24
CA VAL A 288 8.24 -24.14 1.64
C VAL A 288 9.22 -24.98 0.85
N ASN A 289 9.96 -24.33 -0.04
CA ASN A 289 10.82 -24.98 -1.02
C ASN A 289 10.02 -25.97 -1.87
N ASP A 290 10.12 -27.27 -1.57
CA ASP A 290 9.56 -28.37 -2.38
C ASP A 290 8.45 -29.11 -1.62
N THR A 291 8.11 -28.62 -0.42
CA THR A 291 7.17 -29.27 0.50
C THR A 291 5.90 -28.44 0.61
N ILE A 292 4.75 -29.11 0.51
CA ILE A 292 3.43 -28.51 0.74
C ILE A 292 2.80 -29.07 2.02
N THR A 293 2.29 -28.18 2.87
CA THR A 293 1.64 -28.52 4.14
C THR A 293 0.36 -27.73 4.38
N ASP A 294 -0.47 -28.22 5.29
CA ASP A 294 -1.58 -27.45 5.87
C ASP A 294 -1.07 -26.40 6.90
N ALA A 295 -2.00 -25.71 7.56
CA ALA A 295 -1.72 -24.74 8.61
C ALA A 295 -1.02 -25.34 9.86
N ALA A 296 -1.21 -26.63 10.13
CA ALA A 296 -0.61 -27.34 11.26
C ALA A 296 0.78 -27.91 10.93
N GLY A 297 1.22 -27.80 9.68
CA GLY A 297 2.48 -28.37 9.18
C GLY A 297 2.37 -29.83 8.73
N THR A 298 1.15 -30.37 8.61
CA THR A 298 0.92 -31.71 8.08
C THR A 298 1.11 -31.71 6.57
N PRO A 299 1.89 -32.62 5.99
CA PRO A 299 2.03 -32.74 4.54
C PRO A 299 0.68 -32.98 3.85
N LEU A 300 0.40 -32.23 2.79
CA LEU A 300 -0.81 -32.44 1.97
C LEU A 300 -0.57 -33.51 0.91
N VAL A 301 -1.58 -34.35 0.67
CA VAL A 301 -1.57 -35.33 -0.41
C VAL A 301 -2.04 -34.65 -1.69
N VAL A 302 -1.11 -34.47 -2.63
CA VAL A 302 -1.36 -33.79 -3.91
C VAL A 302 -0.94 -34.68 -5.09
N PRO A 303 -1.51 -34.46 -6.29
CA PRO A 303 -1.06 -35.17 -7.47
C PRO A 303 0.45 -35.00 -7.74
N PRO A 304 1.14 -36.01 -8.29
CA PRO A 304 2.53 -35.91 -8.69
C PRO A 304 2.78 -34.72 -9.62
N GLY A 305 3.86 -33.98 -9.36
CA GLY A 305 4.22 -32.78 -10.11
C GLY A 305 3.32 -31.56 -9.85
N THR A 306 2.54 -31.56 -8.77
CA THR A 306 1.88 -30.34 -8.26
C THR A 306 2.90 -29.31 -7.84
N ILE A 307 3.94 -29.75 -7.13
CA ILE A 307 5.11 -28.94 -6.75
C ILE A 307 6.35 -29.53 -7.43
N THR A 308 7.10 -28.69 -8.14
CA THR A 308 8.37 -29.10 -8.77
C THR A 308 9.43 -28.00 -8.64
N THR A 309 10.69 -28.37 -8.87
CA THR A 309 11.82 -27.45 -8.80
C THR A 309 12.52 -27.35 -10.15
N THR A 310 12.74 -26.11 -10.60
CA THR A 310 13.56 -25.82 -11.79
C THR A 310 14.61 -24.75 -11.48
N THR A 311 15.76 -24.84 -12.13
CA THR A 311 16.89 -23.91 -11.98
C THR A 311 17.37 -23.34 -13.31
N THR A 312 16.65 -23.62 -14.40
CA THR A 312 17.09 -23.32 -15.77
C THR A 312 16.73 -21.91 -16.24
N PHE A 313 15.87 -21.21 -15.51
CA PHE A 313 15.48 -19.84 -15.83
C PHE A 313 16.51 -18.83 -15.30
N LYS A 314 17.24 -18.18 -16.22
CA LYS A 314 18.00 -16.96 -15.94
C LYS A 314 17.13 -15.71 -15.99
N ASN A 315 17.03 -15.00 -14.86
CA ASN A 315 16.47 -13.65 -14.83
C ASN A 315 17.51 -12.67 -15.38
N ASN A 316 17.29 -12.15 -16.59
CA ASN A 316 18.25 -11.24 -17.24
C ASN A 316 18.38 -9.88 -16.55
N ARG A 317 17.36 -9.44 -15.82
CA ARG A 317 17.37 -8.16 -15.09
C ARG A 317 18.34 -8.22 -13.93
N GLU A 318 18.39 -9.39 -13.32
CA GLU A 318 19.13 -9.69 -12.10
C GLU A 318 20.49 -10.33 -12.41
N GLY A 319 20.69 -10.82 -13.63
CA GLY A 319 21.88 -11.54 -14.05
C GLY A 319 22.06 -12.92 -13.41
N LYS A 320 21.03 -13.47 -12.74
CA LYS A 320 21.09 -14.68 -11.92
C LYS A 320 20.12 -15.76 -12.42
N PHE A 321 20.48 -17.03 -12.19
CA PHE A 321 19.52 -18.12 -12.32
C PHE A 321 18.58 -18.14 -11.12
N ILE A 322 17.33 -18.53 -11.35
CA ILE A 322 16.32 -18.61 -10.31
C ILE A 322 16.22 -20.07 -9.88
N LYS A 323 16.37 -20.33 -8.58
CA LYS A 323 15.90 -21.58 -7.99
C LYS A 323 14.38 -21.44 -7.83
N MET A 324 13.61 -21.95 -8.77
CA MET A 324 12.16 -21.76 -8.85
C MET A 324 11.38 -22.93 -8.24
N THR A 325 10.42 -22.65 -7.35
CA THR A 325 9.38 -23.60 -6.98
C THR A 325 8.21 -23.39 -7.91
N GLU A 326 7.86 -24.38 -8.73
CA GLU A 326 6.68 -24.33 -9.58
C GLU A 326 5.49 -24.94 -8.86
N VAL A 327 4.36 -24.24 -8.93
CA VAL A 327 3.08 -24.61 -8.33
C VAL A 327 2.04 -24.73 -9.44
N ASP A 328 1.64 -25.97 -9.73
CA ASP A 328 0.54 -26.26 -10.65
C ASP A 328 -0.79 -26.10 -9.91
N LEU A 329 -1.49 -24.99 -10.19
CA LEU A 329 -2.74 -24.66 -9.49
C LEU A 329 -3.90 -25.59 -9.87
N LYS A 330 -3.86 -26.19 -11.07
CA LYS A 330 -4.89 -27.12 -11.51
C LYS A 330 -4.73 -28.46 -10.81
N ARG A 331 -3.50 -28.97 -10.72
CA ARG A 331 -3.20 -30.17 -9.93
C ARG A 331 -3.38 -29.96 -8.43
N LEU A 332 -3.06 -28.77 -7.92
CA LEU A 332 -3.35 -28.41 -6.53
C LEU A 332 -4.86 -28.47 -6.24
N ALA A 333 -5.70 -28.18 -7.23
CA ALA A 333 -7.15 -28.37 -7.13
C ALA A 333 -7.63 -29.83 -7.29
N GLY A 334 -6.70 -30.79 -7.32
CA GLY A 334 -6.98 -32.22 -7.44
C GLY A 334 -7.15 -32.73 -8.87
N TYR A 335 -7.09 -31.87 -9.90
CA TYR A 335 -7.25 -32.31 -11.29
C TYR A 335 -6.01 -33.07 -11.77
N PHE A 336 -6.18 -34.36 -12.06
CA PHE A 336 -5.08 -35.26 -12.40
C PHE A 336 -5.56 -36.35 -13.36
N ASP A 337 -4.73 -36.74 -14.33
CA ASP A 337 -5.01 -37.89 -15.20
C ASP A 337 -4.72 -39.18 -14.41
N CYS A 338 -5.78 -39.86 -13.96
CA CYS A 338 -5.65 -41.06 -13.13
C CYS A 338 -5.56 -42.37 -13.92
N THR A 339 -5.48 -42.32 -15.24
CA THR A 339 -5.41 -43.52 -16.08
C THR A 339 -3.99 -44.11 -16.19
N GLY A 340 -3.46 -44.68 -15.10
CA GLY A 340 -2.38 -45.71 -15.16
C GLY A 340 -1.48 -45.89 -13.92
N PRO A 341 -1.20 -47.16 -13.50
CA PRO A 341 0.01 -47.84 -13.98
C PRO A 341 -0.33 -48.95 -14.98
N GLY A 342 0.12 -48.79 -16.23
CA GLY A 342 -0.14 -49.72 -17.35
C GLY A 342 -1.27 -49.30 -18.29
N GLY A 343 -2.04 -48.25 -17.96
CA GLY A 343 -2.98 -47.56 -18.85
C GLY A 343 -2.28 -46.38 -19.55
N VAL A 344 -2.69 -46.10 -20.79
CA VAL A 344 -2.09 -45.05 -21.63
C VAL A 344 -2.62 -43.69 -21.17
N PRO A 345 -1.77 -42.65 -21.01
CA PRO A 345 -2.24 -41.28 -20.77
C PRO A 345 -3.16 -40.86 -21.92
N ASP A 346 -4.43 -40.57 -21.65
CA ASP A 346 -5.33 -40.05 -22.69
C ASP A 346 -5.18 -38.53 -22.88
N GLY A 347 -4.49 -37.86 -21.94
CA GLY A 347 -4.22 -36.42 -21.96
C GLY A 347 -5.34 -35.57 -21.36
N ILE A 348 -6.36 -36.18 -20.77
CA ILE A 348 -7.49 -35.54 -20.09
C ILE A 348 -7.24 -35.59 -18.58
N LEU A 349 -7.41 -34.44 -17.92
CA LEU A 349 -7.30 -34.37 -16.46
C LEU A 349 -8.67 -34.67 -15.83
N ASP A 350 -8.74 -35.69 -14.99
CA ASP A 350 -9.95 -36.04 -14.26
C ASP A 350 -10.18 -35.08 -13.09
N PRO A 351 -11.42 -34.63 -12.82
CA PRO A 351 -11.72 -33.83 -11.64
C PRO A 351 -11.49 -34.62 -10.34
N PRO A 352 -11.28 -33.93 -9.20
CA PRO A 352 -11.22 -34.58 -7.90
C PRO A 352 -12.49 -35.40 -7.63
N GLU A 353 -12.37 -36.49 -6.87
CA GLU A 353 -13.46 -37.42 -6.52
C GLU A 353 -14.03 -38.26 -7.68
N THR A 354 -13.45 -38.16 -8.88
CA THR A 354 -13.70 -39.12 -9.97
C THR A 354 -13.23 -40.52 -9.53
N PRO A 355 -13.88 -41.64 -9.90
CA PRO A 355 -13.56 -42.96 -9.36
C PRO A 355 -12.10 -43.43 -9.45
N CYS A 356 -11.32 -42.95 -10.42
CA CYS A 356 -9.89 -43.25 -10.50
C CYS A 356 -8.99 -42.19 -9.83
N ASN A 357 -9.51 -41.01 -9.49
CA ASN A 357 -8.73 -39.88 -9.00
C ASN A 357 -8.86 -39.76 -7.47
N PRO A 358 -7.85 -40.19 -6.69
CA PRO A 358 -7.90 -40.13 -5.23
C PRO A 358 -7.57 -38.73 -4.68
N TYR A 359 -7.23 -37.76 -5.52
CA TYR A 359 -6.75 -36.46 -5.06
C TYR A 359 -7.92 -35.49 -4.85
N GLU A 360 -8.05 -35.00 -3.62
CA GLU A 360 -8.99 -33.95 -3.26
C GLU A 360 -8.49 -32.57 -3.71
N ASN A 361 -9.40 -31.58 -3.70
CA ASN A 361 -9.02 -30.19 -3.93
C ASN A 361 -8.29 -29.63 -2.71
N GLN A 362 -6.99 -29.34 -2.87
CA GLN A 362 -6.11 -28.81 -1.83
C GLN A 362 -5.93 -27.29 -1.92
N LEU A 363 -6.76 -26.56 -2.68
CA LEU A 363 -6.79 -25.10 -2.59
C LEU A 363 -7.27 -24.68 -1.19
N PRO A 364 -6.67 -23.64 -0.59
CA PRO A 364 -6.96 -23.25 0.80
C PRO A 364 -8.43 -22.86 0.98
N GLY A 365 -9.09 -23.41 2.00
CA GLY A 365 -10.49 -23.14 2.32
C GLY A 365 -10.77 -21.66 2.59
N ASN A 366 -9.86 -20.95 3.25
CA ASN A 366 -9.91 -19.51 3.47
C ASN A 366 -9.41 -18.68 2.27
N GLY A 367 -8.93 -19.32 1.21
CA GLY A 367 -8.45 -18.68 -0.01
C GLY A 367 -7.04 -18.11 0.05
N LEU A 368 -6.25 -18.39 1.10
CA LEU A 368 -4.88 -17.88 1.24
C LEU A 368 -3.83 -18.99 1.10
N LEU A 369 -3.06 -18.92 0.02
CA LEU A 369 -1.90 -19.77 -0.27
C LEU A 369 -0.62 -18.97 -0.02
N TYR A 370 0.25 -19.44 0.87
CA TYR A 370 1.57 -18.84 1.09
C TYR A 370 2.67 -19.75 0.53
N ALA A 371 3.59 -19.19 -0.24
CA ALA A 371 4.70 -19.93 -0.83
C ALA A 371 6.01 -19.18 -0.62
N THR A 372 7.06 -19.89 -0.22
CA THR A 372 8.39 -19.33 0.00
C THR A 372 9.47 -20.31 -0.40
N ARG A 373 10.62 -19.79 -0.82
CA ARG A 373 11.84 -20.54 -1.06
C ARG A 373 13.01 -19.88 -0.33
N ASN A 374 13.52 -20.57 0.69
CA ASN A 374 14.60 -20.09 1.55
C ASN A 374 15.93 -20.85 1.35
N ASP A 375 16.00 -21.73 0.35
CA ASP A 375 17.15 -22.62 0.09
C ASP A 375 17.86 -22.32 -1.24
N ALA A 376 17.67 -21.12 -1.81
CA ALA A 376 18.40 -20.68 -2.98
C ALA A 376 19.89 -20.46 -2.64
N PRO A 377 20.83 -21.14 -3.33
CA PRO A 377 22.25 -20.99 -3.05
C PRO A 377 22.78 -19.61 -3.47
N ALA A 378 23.95 -19.25 -2.94
CA ALA A 378 24.66 -18.05 -3.38
C ALA A 378 24.83 -18.04 -4.91
N GLY A 379 24.49 -16.91 -5.55
CA GLY A 379 24.52 -16.76 -7.01
C GLY A 379 23.21 -17.11 -7.73
N GLN A 380 22.23 -17.69 -7.03
CA GLN A 380 20.86 -17.82 -7.52
C GLN A 380 19.90 -16.88 -6.78
N GLN A 381 18.71 -16.70 -7.32
CA GLN A 381 17.58 -16.04 -6.66
C GLN A 381 16.48 -17.04 -6.33
N PRO A 382 15.75 -16.88 -5.22
CA PRO A 382 14.52 -17.62 -5.01
C PRO A 382 13.42 -17.13 -5.97
N GLY A 383 12.42 -17.96 -6.20
CA GLY A 383 11.23 -17.56 -6.93
C GLY A 383 10.13 -18.62 -6.84
N ILE A 384 8.89 -18.15 -6.94
CA ILE A 384 7.69 -19.00 -6.99
C ILE A 384 7.02 -18.81 -8.34
N ARG A 385 6.74 -19.89 -9.07
CA ARG A 385 6.03 -19.83 -10.36
C ARG A 385 4.68 -20.52 -10.29
N LEU A 386 3.63 -19.80 -10.66
CA LEU A 386 2.28 -20.34 -10.83
C LEU A 386 2.12 -20.79 -12.28
N VAL A 387 1.73 -22.05 -12.47
CA VAL A 387 1.45 -22.64 -13.77
C VAL A 387 0.05 -23.25 -13.80
N ASN A 388 -0.49 -23.44 -15.02
CA ASN A 388 -1.80 -24.05 -15.25
C ASN A 388 -2.95 -23.36 -14.49
N GLY A 389 -2.83 -22.06 -14.24
CA GLY A 389 -3.82 -21.26 -13.52
C GLY A 389 -4.92 -20.65 -14.39
N GLY A 390 -5.12 -21.12 -15.62
CA GLY A 390 -6.09 -20.55 -16.58
C GLY A 390 -7.52 -20.54 -16.05
N GLU A 391 -7.86 -21.49 -15.18
CA GLU A 391 -9.07 -21.52 -14.38
C GLU A 391 -8.70 -21.67 -12.90
N VAL A 392 -9.38 -20.94 -12.02
CA VAL A 392 -9.22 -21.07 -10.57
C VAL A 392 -10.41 -21.86 -10.02
N PHE A 393 -10.16 -23.09 -9.59
CA PHE A 393 -11.16 -24.04 -9.07
C PHE A 393 -11.52 -23.78 -7.60
N ARG A 394 -11.77 -22.51 -7.26
CA ARG A 394 -12.30 -22.06 -5.96
C ARG A 394 -13.34 -20.97 -6.20
N ALA A 395 -14.56 -21.17 -5.74
CA ALA A 395 -15.67 -20.25 -6.00
C ALA A 395 -15.43 -18.85 -5.42
N ASP A 396 -14.88 -18.78 -4.20
CA ASP A 396 -14.73 -17.53 -3.44
C ASP A 396 -13.38 -16.84 -3.67
N GLY A 397 -12.69 -17.12 -4.78
CA GLY A 397 -11.41 -16.48 -5.13
C GLY A 397 -10.15 -17.19 -4.63
N LEU A 398 -8.99 -16.57 -4.81
CA LEU A 398 -7.71 -17.09 -4.33
C LEU A 398 -6.70 -15.96 -4.20
N THR A 399 -5.96 -15.92 -3.11
CA THR A 399 -4.82 -15.02 -2.93
C THR A 399 -3.56 -15.83 -2.72
N VAL A 400 -2.61 -15.66 -3.63
CA VAL A 400 -1.30 -16.31 -3.55
C VAL A 400 -0.28 -15.28 -3.10
N VAL A 401 0.43 -15.58 -2.02
CA VAL A 401 1.40 -14.67 -1.40
C VAL A 401 2.77 -15.33 -1.32
N SER A 402 3.80 -14.56 -1.62
CA SER A 402 5.19 -14.96 -1.39
C SER A 402 6.03 -13.78 -0.91
N ASN A 403 7.00 -14.04 -0.04
CA ASN A 403 8.09 -13.10 0.23
C ASN A 403 9.11 -13.04 -0.93
N ASP A 404 9.00 -13.93 -1.91
CA ASP A 404 9.90 -14.04 -3.06
C ASP A 404 9.28 -13.45 -4.35
N PRO A 405 10.07 -13.24 -5.41
CA PRO A 405 9.53 -12.89 -6.72
C PRO A 405 8.58 -13.99 -7.24
N VAL A 406 7.36 -13.59 -7.60
CA VAL A 406 6.33 -14.48 -8.16
C VAL A 406 6.31 -14.37 -9.68
N TYR A 407 6.15 -15.50 -10.35
CA TYR A 407 6.05 -15.63 -11.79
C TYR A 407 4.71 -16.26 -12.14
N VAL A 408 3.91 -15.61 -12.99
CA VAL A 408 2.65 -16.17 -13.51
C VAL A 408 2.90 -16.58 -14.95
N LYS A 409 2.75 -17.87 -15.25
CA LYS A 409 2.98 -18.41 -16.60
C LYS A 409 1.67 -18.77 -17.30
N GLY A 410 1.49 -18.17 -18.47
CA GLY A 410 0.36 -18.40 -19.35
C GLY A 410 -0.90 -17.67 -18.91
N ASP A 411 -2.02 -18.07 -19.51
CA ASP A 411 -3.34 -17.54 -19.14
C ASP A 411 -3.63 -17.85 -17.68
N PHE A 412 -4.19 -16.87 -16.97
CA PHE A 412 -4.41 -16.95 -15.54
C PHE A 412 -5.77 -16.36 -15.16
N ASN A 413 -6.61 -17.19 -14.54
CA ASN A 413 -7.98 -16.84 -14.17
C ASN A 413 -8.80 -16.28 -15.36
N ALA A 414 -8.52 -16.79 -16.56
CA ALA A 414 -9.14 -16.39 -17.81
C ALA A 414 -10.51 -17.05 -18.02
N VAL A 415 -10.68 -18.26 -17.47
CA VAL A 415 -11.93 -19.03 -17.51
C VAL A 415 -12.66 -18.84 -16.18
N ASN A 416 -13.98 -18.60 -16.24
CA ASN A 416 -14.85 -18.48 -15.06
C ASN A 416 -14.31 -17.53 -13.97
N LYS A 417 -13.81 -16.35 -14.40
CA LYS A 417 -13.09 -15.37 -13.59
C LYS A 417 -13.55 -15.30 -12.13
N LYS A 418 -12.60 -15.53 -11.22
CA LYS A 418 -12.75 -15.44 -9.75
C LYS A 418 -12.04 -14.19 -9.20
N PRO A 419 -12.36 -13.74 -7.97
CA PRO A 419 -11.59 -12.66 -7.34
C PRO A 419 -10.23 -13.19 -6.89
N VAL A 420 -9.17 -12.89 -7.65
CA VAL A 420 -7.83 -13.45 -7.45
C VAL A 420 -6.80 -12.34 -7.22
N ALA A 421 -5.87 -12.58 -6.30
CA ALA A 421 -4.70 -11.73 -6.09
C ALA A 421 -3.39 -12.52 -6.10
N VAL A 422 -2.34 -11.89 -6.60
CA VAL A 422 -0.96 -12.37 -6.51
C VAL A 422 -0.12 -11.29 -5.84
N ILE A 423 0.48 -11.66 -4.71
CA ILE A 423 1.27 -10.78 -3.85
C ILE A 423 2.70 -11.33 -3.77
N GLY A 424 3.70 -10.51 -4.06
CA GLY A 424 5.10 -10.95 -4.10
C GLY A 424 6.10 -9.84 -3.81
N ASP A 425 7.37 -10.20 -3.64
CA ASP A 425 8.48 -9.23 -3.67
C ASP A 425 8.50 -8.46 -5.00
N ALA A 426 8.27 -9.18 -6.09
CA ALA A 426 8.07 -8.66 -7.44
C ALA A 426 7.14 -9.61 -8.21
N VAL A 427 6.35 -9.10 -9.15
CA VAL A 427 5.50 -9.92 -10.03
C VAL A 427 6.08 -9.92 -11.44
N ASN A 428 6.20 -11.11 -12.01
CA ASN A 428 6.74 -11.36 -13.35
C ASN A 428 5.69 -12.10 -14.16
N LEU A 429 5.46 -11.68 -15.40
CA LEU A 429 4.48 -12.29 -16.28
C LEU A 429 5.19 -12.97 -17.45
N LEU A 430 4.87 -14.25 -17.63
CA LEU A 430 5.44 -15.11 -18.66
C LEU A 430 4.31 -15.59 -19.57
N SER A 431 4.50 -15.53 -20.88
CA SER A 431 3.49 -15.91 -21.85
C SER A 431 3.20 -17.42 -21.85
N ASN A 432 2.16 -17.82 -22.58
CA ASN A 432 1.84 -19.24 -22.82
C ASN A 432 2.99 -19.98 -23.54
N SER A 433 3.87 -19.24 -24.25
CA SER A 433 4.99 -19.80 -25.03
C SER A 433 6.32 -19.78 -24.30
N TRP A 434 6.35 -19.35 -23.02
CA TRP A 434 7.59 -19.25 -22.28
C TRP A 434 8.27 -20.61 -22.09
N ASN A 435 9.59 -20.62 -22.37
CA ASN A 435 10.47 -21.76 -22.17
C ASN A 435 11.77 -21.32 -21.47
N ASP A 436 12.04 -21.88 -20.28
CA ASP A 436 13.21 -21.57 -19.46
C ASP A 436 14.54 -21.79 -20.19
N ALA A 437 14.61 -22.79 -21.07
CA ALA A 437 15.81 -23.09 -21.83
C ALA A 437 16.25 -21.93 -22.73
N ASN A 438 15.31 -21.05 -23.12
CA ASN A 438 15.59 -19.89 -23.95
C ASN A 438 15.99 -18.66 -23.11
N SER A 439 15.95 -18.73 -21.78
CA SER A 439 16.15 -17.57 -20.89
C SER A 439 17.51 -16.89 -21.04
N THR A 440 18.54 -17.62 -21.46
CA THR A 440 19.90 -17.08 -21.69
C THR A 440 20.12 -16.56 -23.11
N LEU A 441 19.17 -16.80 -24.02
CA LEU A 441 19.27 -16.41 -25.42
C LEU A 441 18.90 -14.94 -25.63
N ASN A 442 19.20 -14.45 -26.83
CA ASN A 442 18.75 -13.15 -27.29
C ASN A 442 17.22 -13.02 -27.11
N VAL A 443 16.75 -11.82 -26.78
CA VAL A 443 15.31 -11.58 -26.56
C VAL A 443 14.46 -12.03 -27.75
N ASN A 444 14.96 -11.90 -28.99
CA ASN A 444 14.27 -12.33 -30.21
C ASN A 444 14.04 -13.86 -30.30
N SER A 445 14.76 -14.67 -29.52
CA SER A 445 14.56 -16.12 -29.41
C SER A 445 13.57 -16.51 -28.30
N ARG A 446 13.07 -15.55 -27.53
CA ARG A 446 12.08 -15.71 -26.45
C ARG A 446 10.75 -15.11 -26.87
N VAL A 447 10.21 -15.55 -28.00
CA VAL A 447 8.99 -14.97 -28.59
C VAL A 447 7.77 -15.30 -27.73
N ALA A 448 7.09 -14.26 -27.23
CA ALA A 448 5.89 -14.40 -26.45
C ALA A 448 4.68 -14.82 -27.32
N SER A 449 3.63 -15.31 -26.67
CA SER A 449 2.29 -15.43 -27.24
C SER A 449 1.30 -14.48 -26.57
N ASN A 450 0.12 -14.34 -27.17
CA ASN A 450 -0.96 -13.59 -26.53
C ASN A 450 -1.36 -14.30 -25.23
N THR A 451 -1.58 -13.52 -24.18
CA THR A 451 -1.87 -14.03 -22.83
C THR A 451 -2.89 -13.15 -22.13
N THR A 452 -3.83 -13.78 -21.41
CA THR A 452 -4.87 -13.11 -20.63
C THR A 452 -4.74 -13.44 -19.16
N ILE A 453 -4.67 -12.39 -18.32
CA ILE A 453 -4.53 -12.53 -16.87
C ILE A 453 -5.58 -11.68 -16.17
N ASN A 454 -6.40 -12.30 -15.32
CA ASN A 454 -7.35 -11.59 -14.48
C ASN A 454 -6.95 -11.73 -13.01
N ALA A 455 -6.19 -10.78 -12.48
CA ALA A 455 -5.74 -10.80 -11.10
C ALA A 455 -5.40 -9.40 -10.59
N ALA A 456 -5.63 -9.17 -9.31
CA ALA A 456 -5.02 -8.05 -8.60
C ALA A 456 -3.57 -8.39 -8.24
N PHE A 457 -2.69 -7.40 -8.30
CA PHE A 457 -1.27 -7.56 -8.03
C PHE A 457 -0.82 -6.65 -6.91
N ILE A 458 -0.04 -7.20 -5.99
CA ILE A 458 0.78 -6.42 -5.07
C ILE A 458 2.23 -6.83 -5.24
N ALA A 459 3.11 -5.87 -5.54
CA ALA A 459 4.50 -6.14 -5.81
C ALA A 459 5.39 -4.99 -5.35
N GLY A 460 6.65 -5.30 -5.09
CA GLY A 460 7.68 -4.31 -4.91
C GLY A 460 8.21 -3.77 -6.23
N ASN A 461 8.57 -2.49 -6.24
CA ASN A 461 9.24 -1.85 -7.38
C ASN A 461 10.70 -1.48 -7.05
N VAL A 462 11.47 -1.13 -8.08
CA VAL A 462 12.78 -0.47 -7.93
C VAL A 462 12.59 1.00 -8.30
N PRO A 463 12.77 1.97 -7.39
CA PRO A 463 12.52 3.38 -7.68
C PRO A 463 13.52 3.94 -8.69
N THR A 464 13.10 4.94 -9.47
CA THR A 464 14.01 5.75 -10.28
C THR A 464 15.02 6.46 -9.38
N GLN A 465 16.31 6.34 -9.71
CA GLN A 465 17.44 6.94 -8.98
C GLN A 465 18.40 7.64 -9.95
N GLY A 466 18.44 8.97 -9.87
CA GLY A 466 19.15 9.80 -10.86
C GLY A 466 18.68 9.46 -12.28
N ALA A 467 19.63 9.31 -13.21
CA ALA A 467 19.35 8.95 -14.60
C ALA A 467 18.91 7.48 -14.81
N ASN A 468 18.74 6.67 -13.75
CA ASN A 468 18.31 5.29 -13.88
C ASN A 468 16.79 5.19 -13.72
N TYR A 469 16.08 5.21 -14.85
CA TYR A 469 14.63 5.00 -14.90
C TYR A 469 14.21 3.62 -14.36
N SER A 470 13.13 3.58 -13.59
CA SER A 470 12.52 2.38 -12.99
C SER A 470 11.84 1.44 -14.00
N GLY A 471 11.44 1.99 -15.16
CA GLY A 471 10.58 1.33 -16.12
C GLY A 471 9.09 1.64 -15.96
N GLY A 472 8.71 2.39 -14.92
CA GLY A 472 7.33 2.85 -14.68
C GLY A 472 6.31 1.74 -14.45
N LEU A 473 5.03 2.12 -14.37
CA LEU A 473 3.90 1.19 -14.27
C LEU A 473 3.86 0.24 -15.47
N GLU A 474 4.26 0.71 -16.65
CA GLU A 474 4.30 -0.09 -17.87
C GLU A 474 5.28 -1.28 -17.81
N ASN A 475 6.12 -1.33 -16.77
CA ASN A 475 7.00 -2.44 -16.38
C ASN A 475 6.80 -2.86 -14.90
N TYR A 476 5.73 -2.43 -14.22
CA TYR A 476 5.40 -2.89 -12.87
C TYR A 476 5.29 -4.43 -12.84
N PRO A 477 4.53 -5.08 -13.74
CA PRO A 477 4.75 -6.48 -14.02
C PRO A 477 6.04 -6.58 -14.85
N ARG A 478 6.97 -7.41 -14.39
CA ARG A 478 8.26 -7.57 -15.06
C ARG A 478 8.14 -8.60 -16.19
N PHE A 479 8.81 -8.32 -17.29
CA PHE A 479 8.80 -9.17 -18.49
C PHE A 479 10.19 -9.71 -18.82
N HIS A 480 10.20 -10.85 -19.51
CA HIS A 480 11.41 -11.60 -19.87
C HIS A 480 11.42 -12.06 -21.33
N GLU A 481 10.50 -11.56 -22.16
CA GLU A 481 10.22 -12.09 -23.49
C GLU A 481 10.16 -10.99 -24.56
N HIS A 482 10.21 -11.42 -25.83
CA HIS A 482 9.90 -10.59 -26.98
C HIS A 482 8.39 -10.53 -27.20
N TRP A 483 7.77 -9.45 -26.74
CA TRP A 483 6.33 -9.21 -26.84
C TRP A 483 5.91 -8.33 -28.02
N SER A 484 6.83 -7.82 -28.84
CA SER A 484 6.49 -6.98 -29.99
C SER A 484 5.42 -7.66 -30.86
N GLY A 485 4.28 -6.98 -31.07
CA GLY A 485 3.16 -7.51 -31.85
C GLY A 485 2.29 -8.55 -31.13
N LYS A 486 2.50 -8.78 -29.83
CA LYS A 486 1.69 -9.67 -28.98
C LYS A 486 0.88 -8.85 -27.98
N THR A 487 -0.31 -9.32 -27.66
CA THR A 487 -1.21 -8.66 -26.71
C THR A 487 -1.12 -9.36 -25.35
N LEU A 488 -0.89 -8.55 -24.32
CA LEU A 488 -1.06 -8.96 -22.93
C LEU A 488 -2.29 -8.24 -22.38
N SER A 489 -3.33 -9.01 -22.12
CA SER A 489 -4.58 -8.53 -21.54
C SER A 489 -4.56 -8.73 -20.03
N ILE A 490 -4.71 -7.64 -19.28
CA ILE A 490 -4.78 -7.69 -17.82
C ILE A 490 -6.06 -7.03 -17.36
N THR A 491 -6.90 -7.72 -16.59
CA THR A 491 -8.01 -7.10 -15.86
C THR A 491 -7.77 -7.27 -14.37
N GLY A 492 -7.58 -6.19 -13.63
CA GLY A 492 -7.17 -6.30 -12.24
C GLY A 492 -6.87 -4.97 -11.56
N SER A 493 -5.87 -4.98 -10.67
CA SER A 493 -5.37 -3.83 -9.93
C SER A 493 -3.86 -3.94 -9.78
N PHE A 494 -3.14 -2.82 -9.84
CA PHE A 494 -1.70 -2.72 -9.72
C PHE A 494 -1.33 -1.92 -8.47
N VAL A 495 -0.83 -2.59 -7.43
CA VAL A 495 -0.54 -1.96 -6.15
C VAL A 495 0.94 -2.13 -5.81
N ALA A 496 1.70 -1.03 -5.82
CA ALA A 496 3.10 -1.00 -5.41
C ALA A 496 3.21 -0.51 -3.96
N LEU A 497 3.28 -1.44 -3.01
CA LEU A 497 3.32 -1.11 -1.58
C LEU A 497 4.74 -0.90 -1.02
N TRP A 498 5.76 -1.54 -1.61
CA TRP A 498 7.12 -1.52 -1.09
C TRP A 498 8.18 -1.42 -2.18
N ASN A 499 9.43 -1.19 -1.75
CA ASN A 499 10.60 -1.48 -2.58
C ASN A 499 10.89 -2.98 -2.59
N SER A 500 11.17 -3.54 -3.77
CA SER A 500 11.59 -4.93 -3.90
C SER A 500 12.92 -5.15 -3.15
N GLN A 501 12.97 -6.19 -2.32
CA GLN A 501 14.11 -6.59 -1.50
C GLN A 501 14.97 -7.67 -2.19
N ILE A 502 14.39 -8.45 -3.12
CA ILE A 502 15.09 -9.56 -3.80
C ILE A 502 15.39 -9.22 -5.26
N ALA A 503 14.38 -8.79 -6.01
CA ALA A 503 14.51 -8.47 -7.42
C ALA A 503 14.88 -6.99 -7.61
N THR A 504 16.14 -6.64 -7.34
CA THR A 504 16.62 -5.24 -7.27
C THR A 504 17.33 -4.78 -8.55
N GLY A 505 17.41 -5.62 -9.57
CA GLY A 505 18.13 -5.35 -10.81
C GLY A 505 17.63 -4.10 -11.53
N ARG A 506 18.57 -3.39 -12.18
CA ARG A 506 18.25 -2.18 -12.96
C ARG A 506 17.36 -2.52 -14.15
N TRP A 507 16.38 -1.67 -14.41
CA TRP A 507 15.57 -1.79 -15.61
C TRP A 507 16.37 -1.52 -16.88
N VAL A 508 16.12 -2.32 -17.92
CA VAL A 508 16.67 -2.16 -19.27
C VAL A 508 15.59 -2.59 -20.28
N TYR A 509 15.39 -1.80 -21.33
CA TYR A 509 14.53 -2.16 -22.46
C TYR A 509 15.32 -2.87 -23.56
N GLY A 510 14.69 -3.83 -24.25
CA GLY A 510 15.29 -4.58 -25.35
C GLY A 510 16.15 -5.74 -24.87
N ASN A 511 17.18 -6.09 -25.64
CA ASN A 511 18.07 -7.21 -25.31
C ASN A 511 19.01 -6.85 -24.13
N PRO A 512 19.19 -7.74 -23.13
CA PRO A 512 18.65 -9.09 -22.99
C PRO A 512 17.36 -9.19 -22.16
N GLN A 513 16.67 -8.10 -21.87
CA GLN A 513 15.53 -8.13 -20.97
C GLN A 513 14.21 -8.54 -21.66
N TYR A 514 13.57 -7.60 -22.35
CA TYR A 514 12.23 -7.75 -22.90
C TYR A 514 11.93 -6.69 -23.98
N THR A 515 10.88 -6.89 -24.75
CA THR A 515 10.22 -5.81 -25.52
C THR A 515 8.76 -5.69 -25.05
N ALA A 516 8.13 -4.54 -25.27
CA ALA A 516 6.81 -4.28 -24.70
C ALA A 516 5.66 -4.96 -25.48
N PRO A 517 4.63 -5.50 -24.79
CA PRO A 517 3.40 -5.96 -25.43
C PRO A 517 2.50 -4.80 -25.85
N ASN A 518 1.51 -5.12 -26.70
CA ASN A 518 0.29 -4.34 -26.77
C ASN A 518 -0.46 -4.50 -25.43
N ARG A 519 -0.58 -3.40 -24.66
CA ARG A 519 -1.15 -3.41 -23.32
C ARG A 519 -2.66 -3.19 -23.39
N SER A 520 -3.43 -4.25 -23.18
CA SER A 520 -4.87 -4.17 -22.95
C SER A 520 -5.14 -4.30 -21.46
N TRP A 521 -4.80 -3.26 -20.70
CA TRP A 521 -4.85 -3.28 -19.23
C TRP A 521 -6.07 -2.49 -18.73
N GLY A 522 -6.89 -3.14 -17.92
CA GLY A 522 -8.13 -2.58 -17.39
C GLY A 522 -8.27 -2.85 -15.89
N TYR A 523 -9.04 -1.98 -15.24
CA TYR A 523 -9.45 -2.20 -13.86
C TYR A 523 -10.57 -3.24 -13.78
N ASP A 524 -10.48 -4.15 -12.81
CA ASP A 524 -11.61 -5.02 -12.50
C ASP A 524 -12.66 -4.26 -11.70
N ALA A 525 -13.70 -3.80 -12.39
CA ALA A 525 -14.79 -3.05 -11.76
C ALA A 525 -15.49 -3.80 -10.61
N SER A 526 -15.41 -5.14 -10.56
CA SER A 526 -15.96 -5.89 -9.43
C SER A 526 -15.25 -5.60 -8.12
N PHE A 527 -14.01 -5.13 -8.12
CA PHE A 527 -13.30 -4.76 -6.89
C PHE A 527 -13.83 -3.48 -6.24
N SER A 528 -14.67 -2.71 -6.93
CA SER A 528 -15.39 -1.59 -6.31
C SER A 528 -16.55 -2.04 -5.42
N ASP A 529 -17.03 -3.27 -5.61
CA ASP A 529 -17.93 -3.94 -4.68
C ASP A 529 -17.06 -4.61 -3.61
N GLY A 530 -17.03 -4.06 -2.40
CA GLY A 530 -16.20 -4.54 -1.29
C GLY A 530 -16.43 -6.01 -0.89
N THR A 531 -17.44 -6.66 -1.45
CA THR A 531 -17.74 -8.10 -1.26
C THR A 531 -17.11 -9.02 -2.31
N ARG A 532 -16.58 -8.47 -3.41
CA ARG A 532 -16.01 -9.24 -4.53
C ARG A 532 -14.49 -9.06 -4.64
N LEU A 533 -13.86 -8.73 -3.53
CA LEU A 533 -12.42 -8.60 -3.42
C LEU A 533 -11.76 -9.98 -3.27
N PRO A 534 -10.51 -10.14 -3.74
CA PRO A 534 -9.73 -11.33 -3.43
C PRO A 534 -9.67 -11.58 -1.90
N PRO A 535 -9.68 -12.84 -1.44
CA PRO A 535 -9.50 -13.16 -0.03
C PRO A 535 -8.28 -12.46 0.56
N PHE A 536 -8.36 -11.97 1.80
CA PHE A 536 -7.24 -11.25 2.44
C PHE A 536 -6.73 -10.01 1.68
N SER A 537 -7.60 -9.35 0.90
CA SER A 537 -7.25 -8.06 0.28
C SER A 537 -6.82 -7.04 1.34
N PRO A 538 -5.65 -6.39 1.19
CA PRO A 538 -5.22 -5.39 2.14
C PRO A 538 -6.01 -4.09 1.97
N TYR A 539 -5.99 -3.30 3.04
CA TYR A 539 -6.60 -1.99 3.09
C TYR A 539 -5.57 -0.93 3.46
N SER A 540 -5.81 0.29 2.99
CA SER A 540 -5.18 1.48 3.50
C SER A 540 -5.98 2.08 4.65
N VAL A 541 -5.29 2.69 5.60
CA VAL A 541 -5.87 3.36 6.77
C VAL A 541 -5.69 4.87 6.65
N GLN A 542 -6.77 5.61 6.83
CA GLN A 542 -6.75 7.05 7.00
C GLN A 542 -7.40 7.41 8.33
N ILE A 543 -6.79 8.34 9.06
CA ILE A 543 -7.36 8.91 10.27
C ILE A 543 -7.82 10.33 9.97
N THR A 544 -9.10 10.61 10.18
CA THR A 544 -9.65 11.97 10.12
C THR A 544 -10.03 12.41 11.52
N ARG A 545 -9.64 13.63 11.91
CA ARG A 545 -9.95 14.18 13.23
C ARG A 545 -11.38 14.70 13.29
N GLY A 546 -12.00 14.50 14.45
CA GLY A 546 -13.30 15.04 14.82
C GLY A 546 -13.18 16.00 15.99
N ALA A 547 -14.15 15.95 16.91
CA ALA A 547 -14.17 16.80 18.10
C ALA A 547 -12.93 16.60 18.99
N TRP A 548 -12.44 17.68 19.58
CA TRP A 548 -11.32 17.65 20.51
C TRP A 548 -11.63 18.54 21.72
N TRP A 549 -11.14 18.18 22.90
CA TRP A 549 -11.23 19.01 24.10
C TRP A 549 -10.04 18.74 25.04
N LYS A 550 -9.81 19.71 25.93
CA LYS A 550 -8.82 19.64 27.00
C LYS A 550 -9.54 19.58 28.34
N GLU A 551 -9.12 18.67 29.21
CA GLU A 551 -9.57 18.61 30.61
C GLU A 551 -8.83 19.63 31.49
#